data_AF-A0A7S3QXT4-F1
#
_entry.id   AF-A0A7S3QXT4-F1
#
_cell.length_a   1.000
_cell.length_b   1.000
_cell.length_c   1.000
_cell.angle_alpha   90.00
_cell.angle_beta   90.00
_cell.angle_gamma   90.00
#
_symmetry.space_group_name_H-M   'P 1'
#
loop_
_entity.id
_entity.type
_entity.pdbx_description
1 polymer ?
#
loop_
_entity_poly.entity_id
_entity_poly.type
_entity_poly.pdbx_seq_one_letter_code
_entity_poly.pdbx_strand_id
1 'polypeptide(L)'
;ALIGFFFVPTSAIYAYAQFARVASGLYLVLQIVILINFIYVVNEFLVEKDNKLSWVVLVSGTIITFGLGLVLISFAYHLYTPDPSCRRNLFFTTWSLVVGIVLVAILFIPKRAPTAGLLTSGALFLYTSYLLISSLTSDPGKEMCTRGEGISPRWIQIVGFFISLAAVMYSVLSAGTSGGDVFVYGVKSSEKLETDLPYRTDFFHIVFALASTYIAMLFSFWEVSPSTSEFEIDRGTISAWVKIASKWASEALYIWTVVAPAIFQSRDFGYSS
;
A
#
# COMPACT_ATOMS: atom_id res chain seq x y z
N ALA A 1 5.38 -19.25 -24.95
CA ALA A 1 5.37 -17.83 -24.54
C ALA A 1 6.77 -17.29 -24.27
N LEU A 2 7.57 -17.88 -23.36
CA LEU A 2 8.90 -17.36 -22.98
C LEU A 2 9.93 -17.31 -24.13
N ILE A 3 9.95 -18.28 -25.04
CA ILE A 3 10.89 -18.32 -26.19
C ILE A 3 10.64 -17.15 -27.16
N GLY A 4 9.38 -16.72 -27.33
CA GLY A 4 9.03 -15.60 -28.20
C GLY A 4 9.49 -14.23 -27.66
N PHE A 5 9.70 -14.12 -26.35
CA PHE A 5 10.12 -12.86 -25.72
C PHE A 5 11.54 -12.43 -26.13
N PHE A 6 12.42 -13.40 -26.44
CA PHE A 6 13.79 -13.12 -26.91
C PHE A 6 13.85 -12.43 -28.27
N PHE A 7 12.77 -12.48 -29.05
CA PHE A 7 12.68 -11.86 -30.37
C PHE A 7 11.98 -10.49 -30.35
N VAL A 8 11.58 -10.00 -29.17
CA VAL A 8 10.93 -8.70 -29.02
C VAL A 8 11.97 -7.57 -29.15
N PRO A 9 11.71 -6.53 -29.97
CA PRO A 9 12.67 -5.44 -30.15
C PRO A 9 12.81 -4.60 -28.87
N THR A 10 14.00 -4.05 -28.64
CA THR A 10 14.32 -3.22 -27.47
C THR A 10 13.37 -2.04 -27.28
N SER A 11 12.86 -1.46 -28.38
CA SER A 11 11.87 -0.38 -28.34
C SER A 11 10.54 -0.81 -27.71
N ALA A 12 10.08 -2.03 -27.98
CA ALA A 12 8.87 -2.58 -27.37
C ALA A 12 9.08 -2.91 -25.89
N ILE A 13 10.27 -3.41 -25.50
CA ILE A 13 10.63 -3.64 -24.10
C ILE A 13 10.65 -2.32 -23.31
N TYR A 14 11.23 -1.26 -23.89
CA TYR A 14 11.23 0.06 -23.29
C TYR A 14 9.82 0.63 -23.11
N ALA A 15 8.97 0.52 -24.14
CA ALA A 15 7.57 0.94 -24.06
C ALA A 15 6.81 0.16 -22.97
N TYR A 16 7.01 -1.15 -22.90
CA TYR A 16 6.46 -1.99 -21.83
C TYR A 16 6.95 -1.56 -20.45
N ALA A 17 8.23 -1.25 -20.28
CA ALA A 17 8.78 -0.84 -19.01
C ALA A 17 8.23 0.53 -18.53
N GLN A 18 7.94 1.46 -19.44
CA GLN A 18 7.23 2.71 -19.11
C GLN A 18 5.78 2.44 -18.70
N PHE A 19 5.08 1.57 -19.43
CA PHE A 19 3.73 1.14 -19.06
C PHE A 19 3.71 0.46 -17.68
N ALA A 20 4.62 -0.49 -17.45
CA ALA A 20 4.75 -1.23 -16.21
C ALA A 20 5.04 -0.31 -15.02
N ARG A 21 5.84 0.75 -15.22
CA ARG A 21 6.11 1.76 -14.19
C ARG A 21 4.82 2.46 -13.71
N VAL A 22 3.96 2.86 -14.63
CA VAL A 22 2.67 3.51 -14.28
C VAL A 22 1.69 2.50 -13.69
N ALA A 23 1.56 1.32 -14.31
CA ALA A 23 0.71 0.24 -13.84
C ALA A 23 1.08 -0.24 -12.42
N SER A 24 2.37 -0.22 -12.08
CA SER A 24 2.87 -0.52 -10.74
C SER A 24 2.36 0.46 -9.69
N GLY A 25 2.18 1.73 -10.04
CA GLY A 25 1.58 2.72 -9.14
C GLY A 25 0.14 2.39 -8.78
N LEU A 26 -0.64 1.94 -9.77
CA LEU A 26 -2.00 1.43 -9.56
C LEU A 26 -2.00 0.16 -8.70
N TYR A 27 -1.06 -0.77 -8.96
CA TYR A 27 -0.91 -1.96 -8.13
C TYR A 27 -0.60 -1.62 -6.68
N LEU A 28 0.29 -0.67 -6.38
CA LEU A 28 0.60 -0.26 -5.00
C LEU A 28 -0.65 0.24 -4.25
N VAL A 29 -1.56 0.95 -4.95
CA VAL A 29 -2.84 1.36 -4.36
C VAL A 29 -3.77 0.16 -4.14
N LEU A 30 -3.88 -0.75 -5.11
CA LEU A 30 -4.69 -1.96 -4.92
C LEU A 30 -4.14 -2.85 -3.81
N GLN A 31 -2.82 -3.00 -3.74
CA GLN A 31 -2.10 -3.77 -2.75
C GLN A 31 -2.46 -3.30 -1.34
N ILE A 32 -2.49 -1.98 -1.09
CA ILE A 32 -2.84 -1.49 0.24
C ILE A 32 -4.29 -1.82 0.60
N VAL A 33 -5.23 -1.74 -0.34
CA VAL A 33 -6.63 -2.00 -0.02
C VAL A 33 -6.83 -3.49 0.24
N ILE A 34 -6.14 -4.36 -0.51
CA ILE A 34 -6.11 -5.80 -0.24
C ILE A 34 -5.56 -6.09 1.16
N LEU A 35 -4.44 -5.46 1.54
CA LEU A 35 -3.85 -5.64 2.88
C LEU A 35 -4.75 -5.08 3.99
N ILE A 36 -5.31 -3.89 3.80
CA ILE A 36 -6.24 -3.28 4.76
C ILE A 36 -7.47 -4.17 4.94
N ASN A 37 -8.04 -4.71 3.85
CA ASN A 37 -9.18 -5.62 3.93
C ASN A 37 -8.84 -6.86 4.76
N PHE A 38 -7.67 -7.46 4.53
CA PHE A 38 -7.19 -8.55 5.38
C PHE A 38 -7.15 -8.15 6.87
N ILE A 39 -6.60 -6.98 7.19
CA ILE A 39 -6.52 -6.51 8.59
C ILE A 39 -7.92 -6.22 9.16
N TYR A 40 -8.87 -5.72 8.37
CA TYR A 40 -10.26 -5.56 8.80
C TYR A 40 -10.92 -6.90 9.15
N VAL A 41 -10.77 -7.90 8.28
CA VAL A 41 -11.31 -9.25 8.52
C VAL A 41 -10.69 -9.86 9.79
N VAL A 42 -9.37 -9.72 9.97
CA VAL A 42 -8.69 -10.17 11.19
C VAL A 42 -9.20 -9.41 12.42
N ASN A 43 -9.35 -8.08 12.31
CA ASN A 43 -9.83 -7.24 13.40
C ASN A 43 -11.25 -7.63 13.83
N GLU A 44 -12.16 -7.79 12.87
CA GLU A 44 -13.54 -8.21 13.11
C GLU A 44 -13.61 -9.60 13.74
N PHE A 45 -12.89 -10.58 13.17
CA PHE A 45 -12.82 -11.93 13.72
C PHE A 45 -12.32 -11.97 15.17
N LEU A 46 -11.30 -11.15 15.49
CA LEU A 46 -10.76 -11.08 16.86
C LEU A 46 -11.72 -10.41 17.82
N VAL A 47 -12.38 -9.32 17.39
CA VAL A 47 -13.38 -8.61 18.19
C VAL A 47 -14.60 -9.49 18.45
N GLU A 48 -15.10 -10.21 17.44
CA GLU A 48 -16.27 -11.08 17.56
C GLU A 48 -16.02 -12.28 18.50
N LYS A 49 -14.82 -12.87 18.44
CA LYS A 49 -14.46 -14.03 19.29
C LYS A 49 -14.39 -13.69 20.79
N ASP A 50 -14.23 -12.40 21.13
CA ASP A 50 -14.24 -11.82 22.48
C ASP A 50 -13.61 -12.70 23.58
N ASN A 51 -12.37 -13.17 23.37
CA ASN A 51 -11.64 -13.95 24.35
C ASN A 51 -10.33 -13.27 24.75
N LYS A 52 -9.72 -13.72 25.86
CA LYS A 52 -8.47 -13.13 26.38
C LYS A 52 -7.34 -13.13 25.34
N LEU A 53 -7.23 -14.20 24.54
CA LEU A 53 -6.20 -14.29 23.50
C LEU A 53 -6.44 -13.28 22.38
N SER A 54 -7.69 -13.11 21.94
CA SER A 54 -8.06 -12.13 20.91
C SER A 54 -7.70 -10.72 21.33
N TRP A 55 -8.02 -10.33 22.57
CA TRP A 55 -7.66 -9.03 23.12
C TRP A 55 -6.15 -8.84 23.22
N VAL A 56 -5.41 -9.87 23.65
CA VAL A 56 -3.94 -9.84 23.66
C VAL A 56 -3.38 -9.63 22.25
N VAL A 57 -3.92 -10.32 21.24
CA VAL A 57 -3.49 -10.17 19.83
C VAL A 57 -3.84 -8.78 19.29
N LEU A 58 -5.04 -8.25 19.56
CA LEU A 58 -5.45 -6.90 19.14
C LEU A 58 -4.55 -5.82 19.73
N VAL A 59 -4.31 -5.86 21.04
CA VAL A 59 -3.50 -4.85 21.74
C VAL A 59 -2.03 -4.97 21.36
N SER A 60 -1.47 -6.18 21.36
CA SER A 60 -0.07 -6.39 20.96
C SER A 60 0.17 -6.03 19.50
N GLY A 61 -0.73 -6.41 18.59
CA GLY A 61 -0.66 -6.04 17.18
C GLY A 61 -0.72 -4.53 16.96
N THR A 62 -1.56 -3.83 17.72
CA THR A 62 -1.63 -2.35 17.70
C THR A 62 -0.31 -1.72 18.16
N ILE A 63 0.25 -2.17 19.29
CA ILE A 63 1.51 -1.64 19.82
C ILE A 63 2.66 -1.90 18.82
N ILE A 64 2.73 -3.10 18.26
CA ILE A 64 3.77 -3.48 17.29
C ILE A 64 3.66 -2.62 16.03
N THR A 65 2.47 -2.48 15.45
CA THR A 65 2.30 -1.76 14.18
C THR A 65 2.60 -0.26 14.32
N PHE A 66 2.09 0.41 15.36
CA PHE A 66 2.44 1.80 15.64
C PHE A 66 3.91 1.97 16.04
N GLY A 67 4.43 1.09 16.89
CA GLY A 67 5.82 1.12 17.33
C GLY A 67 6.79 1.02 16.16
N LEU A 68 6.60 0.02 15.29
CA LEU A 68 7.40 -0.14 14.07
C LEU A 68 7.23 1.04 13.12
N GLY A 69 6.01 1.58 12.96
CA GLY A 69 5.78 2.78 12.15
C GLY A 69 6.58 3.98 12.66
N LEU A 70 6.57 4.23 13.97
CA LEU A 70 7.35 5.31 14.59
C LEU A 70 8.86 5.08 14.47
N VAL A 71 9.32 3.84 14.59
CA VAL A 71 10.74 3.50 14.33
C VAL A 71 11.11 3.86 12.90
N LEU A 72 10.30 3.47 11.90
CA LEU A 72 10.55 3.81 10.50
C LEU A 72 10.56 5.33 10.27
N ILE A 73 9.60 6.07 10.83
CA ILE A 73 9.60 7.55 10.74
C ILE A 73 10.84 8.15 11.41
N SER A 74 11.27 7.61 12.54
CA SER A 74 12.47 8.08 13.25
C SER A 74 13.73 7.83 12.43
N PHE A 75 13.86 6.64 11.81
CA PHE A 75 14.91 6.35 10.85
C PHE A 75 14.85 7.29 9.64
N ALA A 76 13.65 7.61 9.15
CA ALA A 76 13.49 8.53 8.04
C ALA A 76 14.00 9.95 8.37
N TYR A 77 13.74 10.45 9.59
CA TYR A 77 14.29 11.70 10.07
C TYR A 77 15.83 11.64 10.20
N HIS A 78 16.36 10.58 10.83
CA HIS A 78 17.79 10.48 11.07
C HIS A 78 18.63 10.29 9.79
N LEU A 79 18.11 9.53 8.82
CA LEU A 79 18.84 9.21 7.61
C LEU A 79 18.60 10.21 6.48
N TYR A 80 17.38 10.70 6.28
CA TYR A 80 17.01 11.48 5.09
C TYR A 80 16.72 12.96 5.36
N THR A 81 16.79 13.41 6.62
CA THR A 81 16.63 14.84 7.00
C THR A 81 17.72 15.29 7.97
N PRO A 82 19.02 15.23 7.60
CA PRO A 82 20.12 15.60 8.50
C PRO A 82 20.19 17.11 8.78
N ASP A 83 19.70 17.94 7.86
CA ASP A 83 19.78 19.40 7.92
C ASP A 83 18.45 20.03 7.46
N PRO A 84 18.03 21.19 8.01
CA PRO A 84 16.81 21.91 7.59
C PRO A 84 16.78 22.34 6.11
N SER A 85 17.92 22.36 5.42
CA SER A 85 17.99 22.58 3.96
C SER A 85 17.25 21.51 3.15
N CYS A 86 17.10 20.29 3.67
CA CYS A 86 16.39 19.17 3.04
C CYS A 86 14.86 19.28 3.16
N ARG A 87 14.29 20.43 2.74
CA ARG A 87 12.89 20.80 2.93
C ARG A 87 11.88 19.79 2.38
N ARG A 88 12.18 19.17 1.24
CA ARG A 88 11.28 18.19 0.59
C ARG A 88 11.13 16.93 1.45
N ASN A 89 12.25 16.35 1.88
CA ASN A 89 12.25 15.15 2.73
C ASN A 89 11.64 15.47 4.10
N LEU A 90 11.98 16.63 4.67
CA LEU A 90 11.41 17.10 5.92
C LEU A 90 9.88 17.24 5.85
N PHE A 91 9.36 17.79 4.76
CA PHE A 91 7.93 17.91 4.53
C PHE A 91 7.26 16.52 4.49
N PHE A 92 7.75 15.59 3.67
CA PHE A 92 7.12 14.27 3.54
C PHE A 92 7.17 13.45 4.83
N THR A 93 8.28 13.50 5.56
CA THR A 93 8.42 12.78 6.84
C THR A 93 7.51 13.39 7.91
N THR A 94 7.47 14.72 8.02
CA THR A 94 6.61 15.42 9.00
C THR A 94 5.14 15.22 8.68
N TRP A 95 4.76 15.31 7.40
CA TRP A 95 3.39 15.03 6.96
C TRP A 95 2.96 13.61 7.35
N SER A 96 3.85 12.62 7.21
CA SER A 96 3.54 11.23 7.58
C SER A 96 3.31 11.06 9.08
N LEU A 97 4.06 11.77 9.92
CA LEU A 97 3.83 11.78 11.37
C LEU A 97 2.48 12.42 11.72
N VAL A 98 2.14 13.55 11.09
CA VAL A 98 0.85 14.23 11.27
C VAL A 98 -0.30 13.31 10.87
N VAL A 99 -0.20 12.64 9.72
CA VAL A 99 -1.21 11.66 9.28
C VAL A 99 -1.33 10.52 10.29
N GLY A 100 -0.24 10.02 10.85
CA GLY A 100 -0.27 9.02 11.92
C GLY A 100 -1.11 9.46 13.13
N ILE A 101 -0.98 10.72 13.55
CA ILE A 101 -1.79 11.31 14.63
C ILE A 101 -3.26 11.42 14.19
N VAL A 102 -3.52 11.86 12.96
CA VAL A 102 -4.88 11.95 12.40
C VAL A 102 -5.56 10.58 12.38
N LEU A 103 -4.86 9.53 11.97
CA LEU A 103 -5.38 8.15 11.93
C LEU A 103 -5.82 7.65 13.31
N VAL A 104 -5.19 8.11 14.39
CA VAL A 104 -5.65 7.84 15.76
C VAL A 104 -6.82 8.74 16.13
N ALA A 105 -6.75 10.04 15.80
CA ALA A 105 -7.78 11.02 16.14
C ALA A 105 -9.15 10.70 15.52
N ILE A 106 -9.19 10.20 14.28
CA ILE A 106 -10.45 9.83 13.61
C ILE A 106 -11.22 8.73 14.34
N LEU A 107 -10.56 7.94 15.19
CA LEU A 107 -11.21 6.89 15.97
C LEU A 107 -12.08 7.42 17.13
N PHE A 108 -11.93 8.70 17.48
CA PHE A 108 -12.77 9.36 18.49
C PHE A 108 -14.02 10.03 17.89
N ILE A 109 -14.17 10.03 16.57
CA ILE A 109 -15.33 10.60 15.89
C ILE A 109 -16.56 9.71 16.17
N PRO A 110 -17.66 10.26 16.72
CA PRO A 110 -18.89 9.49 16.93
C PRO A 110 -19.51 9.09 15.59
N LYS A 111 -20.16 7.92 15.54
CA LYS A 111 -20.81 7.35 14.33
C LYS A 111 -19.87 7.06 13.15
N ARG A 112 -18.57 6.91 13.41
CA ARG A 112 -17.60 6.38 12.43
C ARG A 112 -17.87 4.90 12.10
N ALA A 113 -17.18 4.37 11.08
CA ALA A 113 -17.24 2.94 10.76
C ALA A 113 -16.85 2.07 11.97
N PRO A 114 -17.70 1.09 12.37
CA PRO A 114 -17.48 0.27 13.57
C PRO A 114 -16.35 -0.76 13.40
N THR A 115 -16.10 -1.20 12.17
CA THR A 115 -15.05 -2.16 11.81
C THR A 115 -13.64 -1.58 11.91
N ALA A 116 -13.51 -0.25 11.91
CA ALA A 116 -12.23 0.43 12.04
C ALA A 116 -11.73 0.39 13.49
N GLY A 117 -10.58 -0.23 13.71
CA GLY A 117 -9.93 -0.32 15.01
C GLY A 117 -8.52 0.27 14.99
N LEU A 118 -7.92 0.45 16.17
CA LEU A 118 -6.54 0.92 16.28
C LEU A 118 -5.56 0.00 15.52
N LEU A 119 -5.82 -1.30 15.47
CA LEU A 119 -5.01 -2.25 14.71
C LEU A 119 -4.99 -1.91 13.20
N THR A 120 -6.16 -1.62 12.62
CA THR A 120 -6.27 -1.25 11.20
C THR A 120 -5.54 0.07 10.90
N SER A 121 -5.64 1.06 11.80
CA SER A 121 -4.94 2.34 11.66
C SER A 121 -3.43 2.20 11.82
N GLY A 122 -2.98 1.40 12.77
CA GLY A 122 -1.57 1.10 13.00
C GLY A 122 -0.94 0.35 11.83
N ALA A 123 -1.64 -0.64 11.27
CA ALA A 123 -1.18 -1.37 10.08
C ALA A 123 -1.02 -0.44 8.85
N LEU A 124 -1.98 0.47 8.64
CA LEU A 124 -1.87 1.48 7.59
C LEU A 124 -0.67 2.42 7.83
N PHE A 125 -0.50 2.90 9.06
CA PHE A 125 0.61 3.78 9.42
C PHE A 125 1.97 3.10 9.19
N LEU A 126 2.10 1.81 9.52
CA LEU A 126 3.30 1.03 9.28
C LEU A 126 3.60 0.92 7.78
N TYR A 127 2.60 0.56 6.97
CA TYR A 127 2.79 0.41 5.52
C TYR A 127 3.13 1.74 4.83
N THR A 128 2.43 2.82 5.19
CA THR A 128 2.69 4.16 4.64
C THR A 128 4.05 4.71 5.07
N SER A 129 4.53 4.36 6.26
CA SER A 129 5.91 4.63 6.70
C SER A 129 6.94 3.84 5.89
N TYR A 130 6.66 2.58 5.55
CA TYR A 130 7.49 1.81 4.62
C TYR A 130 7.53 2.43 3.22
N LEU A 131 6.37 2.84 2.67
CA LEU A 131 6.32 3.53 1.37
C LEU A 131 7.08 4.86 1.38
N LEU A 132 7.03 5.61 2.49
CA LEU A 132 7.83 6.82 2.65
C LEU A 132 9.33 6.52 2.54
N ILE A 133 9.85 5.57 3.31
CA ILE A 133 11.28 5.20 3.22
C ILE A 133 11.62 4.69 1.81
N SER A 134 10.75 3.84 1.23
CA SER A 134 10.91 3.33 -0.13
C SER A 134 10.95 4.46 -1.17
N SER A 135 10.20 5.55 -0.96
CA SER A 135 10.26 6.75 -1.79
C SER A 135 11.58 7.51 -1.59
N LEU A 136 11.96 7.79 -0.33
CA LEU A 136 13.16 8.56 -0.01
C LEU A 136 14.44 7.87 -0.50
N THR A 137 14.49 6.53 -0.47
CA THR A 137 15.60 5.75 -1.05
C THR A 137 15.70 5.84 -2.58
N SER A 138 14.59 6.17 -3.25
CA SER A 138 14.49 6.33 -4.70
C SER A 138 14.69 7.77 -5.17
N ASP A 139 14.58 8.78 -4.30
CA ASP A 139 14.78 10.19 -4.67
C ASP A 139 16.22 10.43 -5.18
N PRO A 140 16.43 11.01 -6.38
CA PRO A 140 17.77 11.36 -6.85
C PRO A 140 18.44 12.43 -5.99
N GLY A 141 17.67 13.24 -5.26
CA GLY A 141 18.20 14.20 -4.27
C GLY A 141 18.77 13.55 -3.01
N LYS A 142 18.79 12.22 -2.92
CA LYS A 142 19.26 11.51 -1.73
C LYS A 142 20.74 11.77 -1.42
N GLU A 143 21.61 12.02 -2.40
CA GLU A 143 23.05 12.15 -2.14
C GLU A 143 23.37 13.36 -1.24
N MET A 144 22.63 14.46 -1.39
CA MET A 144 22.79 15.65 -0.55
C MET A 144 22.05 15.54 0.78
N CYS A 145 20.95 14.78 0.81
CA CYS A 145 20.05 14.71 1.95
C CYS A 145 20.11 13.38 2.71
N THR A 146 21.10 12.53 2.45
CA THR A 146 21.28 11.24 3.14
C THR A 146 22.49 11.31 4.06
N ARG A 147 22.30 10.89 5.30
CA ARG A 147 23.38 10.69 6.26
C ARG A 147 24.03 9.31 6.01
N GLY A 148 25.30 9.30 5.65
CA GLY A 148 26.02 8.06 5.31
C GLY A 148 25.51 7.44 4.00
N GLU A 149 25.49 6.11 3.91
CA GLU A 149 25.06 5.39 2.70
C GLU A 149 23.53 5.21 2.60
N GLY A 150 22.78 5.58 3.65
CA GLY A 150 21.34 5.34 3.75
C GLY A 150 20.97 3.86 3.76
N ILE A 151 19.70 3.55 3.47
CA ILE A 151 19.22 2.17 3.35
C ILE A 151 19.47 1.65 1.93
N SER A 152 20.06 0.46 1.83
CA SER A 152 20.25 -0.21 0.54
C SER A 152 18.92 -0.47 -0.17
N PRO A 153 18.76 -0.08 -1.45
CA PRO A 153 17.56 -0.36 -2.23
C PRO A 153 17.18 -1.84 -2.29
N ARG A 154 18.16 -2.75 -2.16
CA ARG A 154 17.95 -4.21 -2.16
C ARG A 154 17.06 -4.65 -1.00
N TRP A 155 17.28 -4.12 0.20
CA TRP A 155 16.46 -4.47 1.37
C TRP A 155 15.01 -3.98 1.21
N ILE A 156 14.83 -2.79 0.64
CA ILE A 156 13.51 -2.25 0.33
C ILE A 156 12.75 -3.17 -0.63
N GLN A 157 13.43 -3.72 -1.64
CA GLN A 157 12.83 -4.64 -2.60
C GLN A 157 12.47 -5.98 -1.99
N ILE A 158 13.35 -6.57 -1.17
CA ILE A 158 13.07 -7.84 -0.50
C ILE A 158 11.80 -7.71 0.33
N VAL A 159 11.68 -6.64 1.13
CA VAL A 159 10.47 -6.37 1.91
C VAL A 159 9.27 -6.16 1.00
N GLY A 160 9.39 -5.36 -0.06
CA GLY A 160 8.30 -5.09 -1.00
C GLY A 160 7.81 -6.33 -1.75
N PHE A 161 8.71 -7.28 -2.02
CA PHE A 161 8.40 -8.56 -2.65
C PHE A 161 7.53 -9.41 -1.73
N PHE A 162 7.91 -9.57 -0.46
CA PHE A 162 7.13 -10.36 0.49
C PHE A 162 5.77 -9.73 0.81
N ILE A 163 5.69 -8.40 0.88
CA ILE A 163 4.40 -7.71 1.05
C ILE A 163 3.51 -7.95 -0.18
N SER A 164 4.06 -7.90 -1.39
CA SER A 164 3.28 -8.16 -2.62
C SER A 164 2.84 -9.62 -2.71
N LEU A 165 3.73 -10.56 -2.37
CA LEU A 165 3.41 -11.98 -2.30
C LEU A 165 2.27 -12.26 -1.31
N ALA A 166 2.33 -11.67 -0.11
CA ALA A 166 1.28 -11.82 0.89
C ALA A 166 -0.07 -11.25 0.41
N ALA A 167 -0.05 -10.08 -0.25
CA ALA A 167 -1.26 -9.47 -0.79
C ALA A 167 -1.90 -10.33 -1.90
N VAL A 168 -1.10 -10.82 -2.86
CA VAL A 168 -1.60 -11.70 -3.91
C VAL A 168 -2.12 -13.02 -3.33
N MET A 169 -1.39 -13.61 -2.39
CA MET A 169 -1.82 -14.84 -1.70
C MET A 169 -3.17 -14.64 -1.01
N TYR A 170 -3.35 -13.56 -0.26
CA TYR A 170 -4.62 -13.24 0.37
C TYR A 170 -5.74 -13.00 -0.66
N SER A 171 -5.44 -12.31 -1.77
CA SER A 171 -6.41 -12.10 -2.85
C SER A 171 -6.89 -13.42 -3.48
N VAL A 172 -6.02 -14.43 -3.61
CA VAL A 172 -6.39 -15.76 -4.10
C VAL A 172 -7.21 -16.53 -3.08
N LEU A 173 -6.76 -16.53 -1.82
CA LEU A 173 -7.44 -17.27 -0.76
C LEU A 173 -8.85 -16.71 -0.52
N SER A 174 -9.01 -15.39 -0.49
CA SER A 174 -10.32 -14.75 -0.38
C SER A 174 -11.21 -15.04 -1.58
N ALA A 175 -10.71 -14.98 -2.82
CA ALA A 175 -11.49 -15.36 -4.00
C ALA A 175 -11.97 -16.83 -3.96
N GLY A 176 -11.23 -17.72 -3.29
CA GLY A 176 -11.56 -19.14 -3.15
C GLY A 176 -12.47 -19.48 -1.95
N THR A 177 -12.41 -18.71 -0.86
CA THR A 177 -13.15 -19.02 0.39
C THR A 177 -14.34 -18.09 0.65
N SER A 178 -14.27 -16.83 0.22
CA SER A 178 -15.35 -15.86 0.36
C SER A 178 -16.02 -15.66 -1.00
N GLY A 179 -17.27 -16.13 -1.14
CA GLY A 179 -18.13 -15.78 -2.29
C GLY A 179 -18.60 -14.32 -2.28
N GLY A 180 -17.83 -13.41 -1.69
CA GLY A 180 -18.16 -12.00 -1.47
C GLY A 180 -17.08 -11.11 -2.05
N ASP A 181 -17.51 -10.06 -2.76
CA ASP A 181 -16.68 -9.12 -3.49
C ASP A 181 -15.56 -8.53 -2.62
N VAL A 182 -14.32 -8.87 -2.95
CA VAL A 182 -13.07 -8.41 -2.30
C VAL A 182 -12.91 -6.88 -2.34
N PHE A 183 -13.77 -6.12 -3.05
CA PHE A 183 -13.54 -4.70 -3.27
C PHE A 183 -14.74 -3.76 -3.47
N VAL A 184 -15.97 -4.12 -3.10
CA VAL A 184 -17.06 -3.11 -3.09
C VAL A 184 -17.86 -3.18 -1.80
N TYR A 185 -17.51 -2.30 -0.86
CA TYR A 185 -18.46 -1.85 0.16
C TYR A 185 -19.70 -1.28 -0.56
N GLY A 186 -20.78 -2.06 -0.61
CA GLY A 186 -22.12 -1.57 -0.94
C GLY A 186 -22.65 -1.76 -2.36
N VAL A 187 -21.97 -2.49 -3.26
CA VAL A 187 -22.65 -2.99 -4.48
C VAL A 187 -22.96 -4.46 -4.25
N LYS A 188 -24.17 -4.74 -3.77
CA LYS A 188 -24.77 -6.06 -3.93
C LYS A 188 -24.75 -6.36 -5.42
N SER A 189 -23.87 -7.26 -5.86
CA SER A 189 -24.02 -7.86 -7.17
C SER A 189 -25.43 -8.44 -7.24
N SER A 190 -26.15 -8.03 -8.29
CA SER A 190 -27.46 -8.53 -8.68
C SER A 190 -27.48 -10.06 -8.59
N GLU A 191 -28.61 -10.61 -8.12
CA GLU A 191 -29.04 -12.01 -8.16
C GLU A 191 -28.01 -13.00 -8.77
N LYS A 192 -27.28 -13.73 -7.92
CA LYS A 192 -26.34 -14.77 -8.35
C LYS A 192 -27.10 -15.89 -9.05
N LEU A 193 -26.85 -16.10 -10.35
CA LEU A 193 -27.23 -17.32 -11.06
C LEU A 193 -26.40 -18.51 -10.52
N GLU A 194 -26.97 -19.72 -10.47
CA GLU A 194 -26.25 -20.94 -10.03
C GLU A 194 -24.98 -21.26 -10.83
N THR A 195 -24.80 -20.65 -12.01
CA THR A 195 -23.63 -20.82 -12.88
C THR A 195 -22.54 -19.76 -12.70
N ASP A 196 -22.72 -18.79 -11.80
CA ASP A 196 -21.78 -17.67 -11.64
C ASP A 196 -20.64 -18.02 -10.67
N LEU A 197 -19.41 -17.63 -11.02
CA LEU A 197 -18.23 -17.92 -10.20
C LEU A 197 -18.31 -17.15 -8.86
N PRO A 198 -17.71 -17.68 -7.77
CA PRO A 198 -17.79 -17.03 -6.47
C PRO A 198 -17.06 -15.68 -6.40
N TYR A 199 -16.25 -15.36 -7.42
CA TYR A 199 -15.48 -14.13 -7.57
C TYR A 199 -15.63 -13.55 -8.98
N ARG A 200 -15.35 -12.26 -9.11
CA ARG A 200 -15.26 -11.56 -10.39
C ARG A 200 -13.99 -11.91 -11.15
N THR A 201 -14.14 -12.64 -12.26
CA THR A 201 -13.04 -13.12 -13.10
C THR A 201 -12.20 -12.00 -13.70
N ASP A 202 -12.85 -10.94 -14.17
CA ASP A 202 -12.20 -9.76 -14.73
C ASP A 202 -11.27 -9.08 -13.71
N PHE A 203 -11.77 -8.85 -12.49
CA PHE A 203 -11.00 -8.23 -11.42
C PHE A 203 -9.82 -9.10 -10.97
N PHE A 204 -10.05 -10.41 -10.83
CA PHE A 204 -8.99 -11.36 -10.48
C PHE A 204 -7.80 -11.26 -11.45
N HIS A 205 -8.06 -11.29 -12.76
CA HIS A 205 -7.00 -11.18 -13.77
C HIS A 205 -6.36 -9.80 -13.79
N ILE A 206 -7.10 -8.72 -13.54
CA ILE A 206 -6.54 -7.35 -13.44
C ILE A 206 -5.56 -7.26 -12.28
N VAL A 207 -5.91 -7.77 -11.09
CA VAL A 207 -5.02 -7.77 -9.91
C VAL A 207 -3.73 -8.54 -10.20
N PHE A 208 -3.83 -9.72 -10.81
CA PHE A 208 -2.67 -10.54 -11.18
C PHE A 208 -1.80 -9.89 -12.26
N ALA A 209 -2.41 -9.26 -13.27
CA ALA A 209 -1.69 -8.54 -14.31
C ALA A 209 -0.92 -7.36 -13.72
N LEU A 210 -1.57 -6.55 -12.88
CA LEU A 210 -0.94 -5.41 -12.19
C LEU A 210 0.17 -5.87 -11.23
N ALA A 211 -0.05 -6.96 -10.47
CA ALA A 211 0.97 -7.56 -9.63
C ALA A 211 2.20 -7.99 -10.44
N SER A 212 2.00 -8.61 -11.61
CA SER A 212 3.10 -9.04 -12.47
C SER A 212 3.94 -7.86 -12.98
N THR A 213 3.30 -6.74 -13.34
CA THR A 213 4.00 -5.51 -13.75
C THR A 213 4.78 -4.89 -12.59
N TYR A 214 4.23 -4.91 -11.38
CA TYR A 214 4.92 -4.44 -10.17
C TYR A 214 6.14 -5.29 -9.83
N ILE A 215 6.00 -6.61 -9.85
CA ILE A 215 7.12 -7.53 -9.59
C ILE A 215 8.24 -7.34 -10.62
N ALA A 216 7.91 -7.11 -11.89
CA ALA A 216 8.90 -6.79 -12.93
C ALA A 216 9.67 -5.49 -12.61
N MET A 217 8.96 -4.41 -12.25
CA MET A 217 9.60 -3.15 -11.85
C MET A 217 10.40 -3.25 -10.55
N LEU A 218 9.95 -4.09 -9.62
CA LEU A 218 10.61 -4.32 -8.35
C LEU A 218 11.99 -4.99 -8.56
N PHE A 219 12.05 -6.02 -9.40
CA PHE A 219 13.30 -6.71 -9.72
C PHE A 219 14.25 -5.88 -10.59
N SER A 220 13.73 -4.96 -11.40
CA SER A 220 14.57 -4.06 -12.21
C SER A 220 15.08 -2.83 -11.45
N PHE A 221 14.92 -2.75 -10.12
CA PHE A 221 15.28 -1.56 -9.35
C PHE A 221 14.55 -0.28 -9.82
N TRP A 222 13.37 -0.45 -10.44
CA TRP A 222 12.63 0.62 -11.11
C TRP A 222 13.40 1.28 -12.28
N GLU A 223 14.44 0.61 -12.78
CA GLU A 223 15.24 1.03 -13.93
C GLU A 223 14.55 0.60 -15.23
N VAL A 224 14.51 1.51 -16.20
CA VAL A 224 13.78 1.35 -17.48
C VAL A 224 14.69 1.54 -18.71
N SER A 225 15.90 2.07 -18.56
CA SER A 225 16.86 2.23 -19.67
C SER A 225 18.31 1.95 -19.26
N PRO A 226 19.12 1.28 -20.11
CA PRO A 226 20.56 1.18 -19.97
C PRO A 226 21.35 2.37 -20.55
N SER A 227 20.70 3.36 -21.18
CA SER A 227 21.40 4.46 -21.88
C SER A 227 21.81 5.61 -20.94
N THR A 228 23.11 5.71 -20.71
CA THR A 228 23.84 6.82 -20.07
C THR A 228 23.84 8.08 -20.95
N SER A 229 22.81 8.92 -20.86
CA SER A 229 22.83 10.27 -21.43
C SER A 229 22.46 11.30 -20.35
N GLU A 230 23.18 12.42 -20.33
CA GLU A 230 23.26 13.52 -19.34
C GLU A 230 21.96 14.09 -18.69
N PHE A 231 20.78 13.57 -19.02
CA PHE A 231 19.49 13.95 -18.43
C PHE A 231 19.04 12.97 -17.32
N GLU A 232 19.96 12.67 -16.39
CA GLU A 232 19.87 11.57 -15.43
C GLU A 232 18.95 11.82 -14.21
N ILE A 233 18.21 12.93 -14.20
CA ILE A 233 17.46 13.41 -13.03
C ILE A 233 16.04 12.78 -12.93
N ASP A 234 15.53 12.14 -13.99
CA ASP A 234 14.11 11.74 -14.05
C ASP A 234 13.82 10.31 -13.50
N ARG A 235 14.84 9.43 -13.39
CA ARG A 235 14.62 8.01 -13.07
C ARG A 235 14.15 7.77 -11.63
N GLY A 236 14.89 8.31 -10.67
CA GLY A 236 14.56 8.18 -9.24
C GLY A 236 13.33 9.01 -8.86
N THR A 237 13.16 10.16 -9.51
CA THR A 237 12.06 11.09 -9.26
C THR A 237 10.72 10.43 -9.51
N ILE A 238 10.53 9.78 -10.66
CA ILE A 238 9.25 9.13 -10.98
C ILE A 238 8.96 7.99 -9.99
N SER A 239 9.94 7.15 -9.67
CA SER A 239 9.75 6.06 -8.70
C SER A 239 9.37 6.57 -7.31
N ALA A 240 10.03 7.62 -6.84
CA ALA A 240 9.70 8.27 -5.58
C ALA A 240 8.27 8.84 -5.59
N TRP A 241 7.89 9.58 -6.63
CA TRP A 241 6.56 10.17 -6.74
C TRP A 241 5.44 9.15 -6.87
N VAL A 242 5.64 8.05 -7.60
CA VAL A 242 4.66 6.96 -7.66
C VAL A 242 4.39 6.43 -6.26
N LYS A 243 5.43 6.20 -5.45
CA LYS A 243 5.28 5.71 -4.07
C LYS A 243 4.61 6.73 -3.15
N ILE A 244 4.95 8.02 -3.26
CA ILE A 244 4.30 9.10 -2.49
C ILE A 244 2.82 9.25 -2.88
N ALA A 245 2.51 9.23 -4.17
CA ALA A 245 1.13 9.31 -4.65
C ALA A 245 0.31 8.09 -4.19
N SER A 246 0.86 6.88 -4.31
CA SER A 246 0.22 5.67 -3.78
C SER A 246 0.00 5.76 -2.28
N LYS A 247 0.98 6.27 -1.52
CA LYS A 247 0.85 6.52 -0.07
C LYS A 247 -0.31 7.48 0.24
N TRP A 248 -0.37 8.64 -0.40
CA TRP A 248 -1.45 9.60 -0.18
C TRP A 248 -2.83 9.06 -0.58
N ALA A 249 -2.91 8.36 -1.71
CA ALA A 249 -4.13 7.69 -2.13
C ALA A 249 -4.60 6.67 -1.08
N SER A 250 -3.66 5.89 -0.52
CA SER A 250 -3.94 4.92 0.55
C SER A 250 -4.50 5.59 1.81
N GLU A 251 -3.88 6.68 2.25
CA GLU A 251 -4.28 7.44 3.42
C GLU A 251 -5.66 8.07 3.23
N ALA A 252 -5.89 8.69 2.07
CA ALA A 252 -7.16 9.32 1.73
C ALA A 252 -8.29 8.30 1.64
N LEU A 253 -8.07 7.16 0.99
CA LEU A 253 -9.05 6.08 0.88
C LEU A 253 -9.42 5.53 2.26
N TYR A 254 -8.45 5.27 3.13
CA TYR A 254 -8.74 4.78 4.48
C TYR A 254 -9.45 5.82 5.35
N ILE A 255 -9.00 7.08 5.36
CA ILE A 255 -9.67 8.13 6.13
C ILE A 255 -11.13 8.26 5.65
N TRP A 256 -11.35 8.19 4.34
CA TRP A 256 -12.69 8.22 3.77
C TRP A 256 -13.54 7.03 4.20
N THR A 257 -13.03 5.80 4.20
CA THR A 257 -13.82 4.62 4.61
C THR A 257 -14.24 4.69 6.08
N VAL A 258 -13.40 5.28 6.95
CA VAL A 258 -13.71 5.44 8.38
C VAL A 258 -14.69 6.59 8.64
N VAL A 259 -14.51 7.73 7.95
CA VAL A 259 -15.22 8.98 8.24
C VAL A 259 -16.54 9.11 7.46
N ALA A 260 -16.64 8.52 6.26
CA ALA A 260 -17.83 8.66 5.42
C ALA A 260 -19.17 8.29 6.11
N PRO A 261 -19.25 7.22 6.95
CA PRO A 261 -20.47 6.92 7.71
C PRO A 261 -20.89 8.01 8.71
N ALA A 262 -19.93 8.74 9.28
CA ALA A 262 -20.22 9.81 10.22
C ALA A 262 -20.78 11.06 9.51
N ILE A 263 -20.29 11.34 8.29
CA ILE A 263 -20.72 12.48 7.47
C ILE A 263 -22.07 12.20 6.80
N PHE A 264 -22.24 11.03 6.18
CA PHE A 264 -23.41 10.68 5.38
C PHE A 264 -24.34 9.69 6.08
N GLN A 265 -24.87 10.07 7.25
CA GLN A 265 -25.70 9.18 8.08
C GLN A 265 -26.97 8.65 7.38
N SER A 266 -27.45 9.31 6.33
CA SER A 266 -28.61 8.89 5.54
C SER A 266 -28.29 7.86 4.45
N ARG A 267 -27.01 7.52 4.24
CA ARG A 267 -26.58 6.52 3.25
C ARG A 267 -26.40 5.18 3.95
N ASP A 268 -26.96 4.11 3.39
CA ASP A 268 -26.69 2.77 3.86
C ASP A 268 -25.24 2.38 3.48
N PHE A 269 -24.43 2.09 4.49
CA PHE A 269 -23.05 1.62 4.32
C PHE A 269 -22.92 0.10 4.54
N GLY A 270 -24.03 -0.61 4.77
CA GLY A 270 -24.05 -2.07 4.97
C GLY A 270 -23.60 -2.53 6.36
N TYR A 271 -23.58 -1.63 7.35
CA TYR A 271 -23.20 -1.94 8.74
C TYR A 271 -24.40 -2.20 9.68
N SER A 272 -25.63 -2.15 9.17
CA SER A 272 -26.84 -2.33 10.00
C SER A 272 -27.21 -3.81 10.13
N SER A 273 -26.97 -4.37 11.31
CA SER A 273 -27.79 -5.41 11.91
C SER A 273 -28.62 -4.83 13.04
#